data_AF-A0A2T3ISI2-F1
#
_entry.id   AF-A0A2T3ISI2-F1
#
_cell.length_a   1.000
_cell.length_b   1.000
_cell.length_c   1.000
_cell.angle_alpha   90.00
_cell.angle_beta   90.00
_cell.angle_gamma   90.00
#
_symmetry.space_group_name_H-M   'P 1'
#
loop_
_entity.id
_entity.type
_entity.pdbx_description
1 polymer ?
#
loop_
_entity_poly.entity_id
_entity_poly.type
_entity_poly.pdbx_seq_one_letter_code
_entity_poly.pdbx_strand_id
1 'polypeptide(L)'
;MQEFTVLERKESYFLCRKGTGHCRIIIDENSQTLPLGTFMLHAEEISDRYTHHANDSVFRLLMPFEQQGNIDICTLATGRKNHFVYKRCLQLGGKWEPVLNEWVFSAAIKHEVDKLAEQINSELLYIEATFNETIKLTTGPLTLFGYPLVKSVGSNGRVQLNYGVKLTAGEIVCMPADTVQTIILADSKVQLFVPKALLELSSCHEDFLCIVDIEKKRKPRKKPTFPW
;
A
#
# COMPACT_ATOMS: atom_id res chain seq x y z
N MET A 1 -14.02 17.09 0.43
CA MET A 1 -15.02 17.72 -0.45
C MET A 1 -15.55 18.98 0.19
N GLN A 2 -15.92 19.95 -0.63
CA GLN A 2 -16.56 21.19 -0.21
C GLN A 2 -17.80 21.40 -1.07
N GLU A 3 -18.86 21.95 -0.49
CA GLU A 3 -20.10 22.23 -1.22
C GLU A 3 -19.95 23.52 -2.05
N PHE A 4 -20.31 23.43 -3.32
CA PHE A 4 -20.37 24.57 -4.24
C PHE A 4 -21.71 24.59 -4.96
N THR A 5 -22.25 25.78 -5.16
CA THR A 5 -23.39 26.02 -6.06
C THR A 5 -22.88 26.70 -7.32
N VAL A 6 -22.90 26.00 -8.45
CA VAL A 6 -22.51 26.48 -9.77
C VAL A 6 -23.69 27.23 -10.37
N LEU A 7 -23.55 28.55 -10.52
CA LEU A 7 -24.63 29.45 -10.94
C LEU A 7 -24.62 29.65 -12.45
N GLU A 8 -23.45 29.92 -13.02
CA GLU A 8 -23.33 30.29 -14.43
C GLU A 8 -21.98 29.82 -14.99
N ARG A 9 -21.98 29.39 -16.27
CA ARG A 9 -20.76 29.10 -17.03
C ARG A 9 -20.37 30.33 -17.86
N LYS A 10 -19.15 30.82 -17.67
CA LYS A 10 -18.51 31.84 -18.53
C LYS A 10 -17.53 31.17 -19.49
N GLU A 11 -16.78 31.97 -20.25
CA GLU A 11 -15.83 31.48 -21.26
C GLU A 11 -14.65 30.72 -20.64
N SER A 12 -14.10 31.21 -19.52
CA SER A 12 -12.90 30.65 -18.88
C SER A 12 -13.12 30.17 -17.44
N TYR A 13 -14.30 30.39 -16.85
CA TYR A 13 -14.61 29.99 -15.48
C TYR A 13 -16.11 29.77 -15.26
N PHE A 14 -16.47 29.07 -14.20
CA PHE A 14 -17.81 29.01 -13.65
C PHE A 14 -17.94 29.99 -12.49
N LEU A 15 -19.01 30.79 -12.49
CA LEU A 15 -19.40 31.58 -11.34
C LEU A 15 -20.10 30.67 -10.34
N CYS A 16 -19.52 30.59 -9.14
CA CYS A 16 -19.96 29.67 -8.11
C CYS A 16 -20.20 30.39 -6.78
N ARG A 17 -20.92 29.73 -5.89
CA ARG A 17 -21.13 30.15 -4.51
C ARG A 17 -20.68 29.07 -3.56
N LYS A 18 -19.89 29.45 -2.55
CA LYS A 18 -19.45 28.58 -1.46
C LYS A 18 -19.87 29.22 -0.13
N GLY A 19 -20.86 28.64 0.53
CA GLY A 19 -21.49 29.25 1.70
C GLY A 19 -22.17 30.60 1.37
N THR A 20 -21.74 31.68 2.01
CA THR A 20 -22.25 33.04 1.77
C THR A 20 -21.45 33.83 0.72
N GLY A 21 -20.27 33.34 0.31
CA GLY A 21 -19.38 34.05 -0.60
C GLY A 21 -19.49 33.60 -2.06
N HIS A 22 -19.24 34.54 -2.98
CA HIS A 22 -19.04 34.23 -4.40
C HIS A 22 -17.60 33.75 -4.63
N CYS A 23 -17.44 32.82 -5.55
CA CYS A 23 -16.16 32.25 -5.93
C CYS A 23 -16.20 31.85 -7.41
N ARG A 24 -15.03 31.49 -7.94
CA ARG A 24 -14.89 31.07 -9.34
C ARG A 24 -14.24 29.71 -9.40
N ILE A 25 -14.69 28.84 -10.30
CA ILE A 25 -14.01 27.58 -10.63
C ILE A 25 -13.49 27.71 -12.06
N ILE A 26 -12.20 27.54 -12.31
CA ILE A 26 -11.64 27.64 -13.67
C ILE A 26 -12.17 26.50 -14.54
N ILE A 27 -12.43 26.80 -15.82
CA ILE A 27 -12.75 25.79 -16.83
C ILE A 27 -11.45 25.17 -17.34
N ASP A 28 -11.18 23.93 -16.97
CA ASP A 28 -10.05 23.12 -17.41
C ASP A 28 -10.51 21.70 -17.79
N GLU A 29 -9.56 20.79 -18.02
CA GLU A 29 -9.84 19.38 -18.37
C GLU A 29 -10.71 18.66 -17.33
N ASN A 30 -10.67 19.08 -16.06
CA ASN A 30 -11.38 18.45 -14.96
C ASN A 30 -12.78 19.05 -14.72
N SER A 31 -13.01 20.30 -15.14
CA SER A 31 -14.27 21.01 -14.87
C SER A 31 -15.11 21.28 -16.12
N GLN A 32 -14.63 20.94 -17.32
CA GLN A 32 -15.32 21.24 -18.58
C GLN A 32 -16.75 20.69 -18.65
N THR A 33 -17.00 19.57 -17.99
CA THR A 33 -18.29 18.85 -17.94
C THR A 33 -19.12 19.18 -16.69
N LEU A 34 -18.69 20.13 -15.86
CA LEU A 34 -19.42 20.55 -14.64
C LEU A 34 -20.77 21.19 -15.01
N PRO A 35 -21.91 20.60 -14.60
CA PRO A 35 -23.24 21.17 -14.82
C PRO A 35 -23.55 22.29 -13.82
N LEU A 36 -24.59 23.06 -14.11
CA LEU A 36 -25.15 24.04 -13.18
C LEU A 36 -25.91 23.33 -12.05
N GLY A 37 -25.84 23.85 -10.83
CA GLY A 37 -26.47 23.23 -9.65
C GLY A 37 -25.56 23.16 -8.43
N THR A 38 -26.00 22.47 -7.39
CA THR A 38 -25.25 22.32 -6.13
C THR A 38 -24.59 20.95 -6.07
N PHE A 39 -23.27 20.94 -5.85
CA PHE A 39 -22.45 19.72 -5.85
C PHE A 39 -21.41 19.73 -4.74
N MET A 40 -21.08 18.54 -4.27
CA MET A 40 -19.92 18.30 -3.40
C MET A 40 -18.70 18.07 -4.28
N LEU A 41 -17.76 19.02 -4.27
CA LEU A 41 -16.62 19.01 -5.18
C LEU A 41 -15.29 18.81 -4.45
N HIS A 42 -14.38 18.09 -5.10
CA HIS A 42 -12.96 18.04 -4.76
C HIS A 42 -12.24 19.19 -5.47
N ALA A 43 -12.15 20.32 -4.78
CA ALA A 43 -11.53 21.54 -5.30
C ALA A 43 -10.43 22.06 -4.36
N GLU A 44 -9.37 22.59 -4.96
CA GLU A 44 -8.32 23.35 -4.27
C GLU A 44 -8.46 24.84 -4.58
N GLU A 45 -8.15 25.69 -3.61
CA GLU A 45 -8.11 27.15 -3.80
C GLU A 45 -6.76 27.52 -4.42
N ILE A 46 -6.78 28.14 -5.59
CA ILE A 46 -5.59 28.56 -6.36
C ILE A 46 -5.41 30.07 -6.37
N SER A 47 -6.27 30.83 -5.69
CA SER A 47 -6.12 32.28 -5.58
C SER A 47 -4.90 32.65 -4.74
N ASP A 48 -3.99 33.39 -5.36
CA ASP A 48 -2.86 34.01 -4.68
C ASP A 48 -3.30 35.35 -4.07
N ARG A 49 -3.63 35.32 -2.76
CA ARG A 49 -4.10 36.49 -2.02
C ARG A 49 -3.07 37.63 -1.98
N TYR A 50 -1.79 37.33 -2.20
CA TYR A 50 -0.71 38.28 -1.98
C TYR A 50 -0.25 38.99 -3.27
N THR A 51 -0.50 38.41 -4.44
CA THR A 51 0.03 38.94 -5.71
C THR A 51 -1.01 39.70 -6.56
N HIS A 52 -2.30 39.34 -6.46
CA HIS A 52 -3.33 39.85 -7.39
C HIS A 52 -4.51 40.57 -6.75
N HIS A 53 -4.52 40.77 -5.42
CA HIS A 53 -5.59 41.48 -4.69
C HIS A 53 -7.03 41.13 -5.13
N ALA A 54 -7.27 39.87 -5.52
CA ALA A 54 -8.58 39.42 -5.94
C ALA A 54 -9.42 39.10 -4.69
N ASN A 55 -10.53 39.82 -4.51
CA ASN A 55 -11.48 39.57 -3.41
C ASN A 55 -12.24 38.24 -3.56
N ASP A 56 -12.24 37.65 -4.77
CA ASP A 56 -12.93 36.41 -5.06
C ASP A 56 -11.96 35.22 -4.99
N SER A 57 -12.28 34.22 -4.16
CA SER A 57 -11.54 32.95 -4.15
C SER A 57 -11.72 32.23 -5.49
N VAL A 58 -10.61 31.78 -6.06
CA VAL A 58 -10.58 31.02 -7.31
C VAL A 58 -10.18 29.59 -6.98
N PHE A 59 -10.92 28.63 -7.53
CA PHE A 59 -10.78 27.21 -7.28
C PHE A 59 -10.51 26.44 -8.57
N ARG A 60 -9.86 25.29 -8.43
CA ARG A 60 -9.64 24.31 -9.49
C ARG A 60 -10.12 22.94 -9.03
N LEU A 61 -10.76 22.17 -9.91
CA LEU A 61 -11.13 20.80 -9.61
C LEU A 61 -9.91 19.89 -9.68
N LEU A 62 -9.74 19.03 -8.68
CA LEU A 62 -8.61 18.10 -8.60
C LEU A 62 -8.77 16.90 -9.54
N MET A 63 -9.99 16.63 -10.00
CA MET A 63 -10.34 15.49 -10.87
C MET A 63 -11.60 15.78 -11.68
N PRO A 64 -11.87 15.07 -12.79
CA PRO A 64 -13.05 15.27 -13.63
C PRO A 64 -14.38 15.20 -12.86
N PHE A 65 -15.33 16.11 -13.13
CA PHE A 65 -16.63 16.15 -12.45
C PHE A 65 -17.36 14.80 -12.45
N GLU A 66 -17.36 14.10 -13.58
CA GLU A 66 -17.98 12.78 -13.77
C GLU A 66 -17.44 11.72 -12.79
N GLN A 67 -16.20 11.89 -12.32
CA GLN A 67 -15.53 10.99 -11.39
C GLN A 67 -15.73 11.41 -9.92
N GLN A 68 -16.22 12.62 -9.66
CA GLN A 68 -16.39 13.13 -8.28
C GLN A 68 -17.63 12.57 -7.58
N GLY A 69 -18.67 12.21 -8.33
CA GLY A 69 -19.88 11.55 -7.80
C GLY A 69 -19.66 10.09 -7.40
N ASN A 70 -18.61 9.45 -7.94
CA ASN A 70 -18.19 8.10 -7.60
C ASN A 70 -16.97 8.16 -6.67
N ILE A 71 -17.16 8.57 -5.41
CA ILE A 71 -16.29 8.08 -4.33
C ILE A 71 -16.74 6.67 -3.98
N ASP A 72 -16.79 5.81 -5.01
CA ASP A 72 -16.73 4.40 -4.76
C ASP A 72 -15.37 4.17 -4.11
N ILE A 73 -15.40 3.48 -2.99
CA ILE A 73 -14.20 2.96 -2.36
C ILE A 73 -14.03 1.54 -2.86
N CYS A 74 -12.81 1.15 -3.20
CA CYS A 74 -12.48 -0.25 -3.34
C CYS A 74 -11.62 -0.67 -2.15
N THR A 75 -11.77 -1.93 -1.74
CA THR A 75 -11.01 -2.49 -0.64
C THR A 75 -10.14 -3.65 -1.09
N LEU A 76 -9.04 -3.88 -0.37
CA LEU A 76 -8.11 -4.98 -0.61
C LEU A 76 -7.76 -5.66 0.70
N ALA A 77 -8.18 -6.92 0.82
CA ALA A 77 -7.72 -7.81 1.87
C ALA A 77 -6.34 -8.37 1.50
N THR A 78 -5.27 -7.87 2.14
CA THR A 78 -3.89 -8.33 1.85
C THR A 78 -3.49 -9.60 2.61
N GLY A 79 -4.30 -10.05 3.57
CA GLY A 79 -4.00 -11.19 4.41
C GLY A 79 -2.73 -10.98 5.25
N ARG A 80 -1.76 -11.90 5.14
CA ARG A 80 -0.50 -11.84 5.89
C ARG A 80 0.28 -10.57 5.58
N LYS A 81 0.75 -9.88 6.63
CA LYS A 81 1.65 -8.72 6.52
C LYS A 81 2.85 -9.03 5.62
N ASN A 82 2.97 -8.27 4.54
CA ASN A 82 4.07 -8.29 3.58
C ASN A 82 4.57 -6.87 3.34
N HIS A 83 5.87 -6.64 3.52
CA HIS A 83 6.48 -5.31 3.45
C HIS A 83 6.35 -4.65 2.08
N PHE A 84 6.55 -5.40 1.00
CA PHE A 84 6.45 -4.86 -0.37
C PHE A 84 5.01 -4.51 -0.73
N VAL A 85 4.06 -5.39 -0.41
CA VAL A 85 2.63 -5.14 -0.63
C VAL A 85 2.17 -3.92 0.17
N TYR A 86 2.55 -3.82 1.45
CA TYR A 86 2.23 -2.64 2.28
C TYR A 86 2.77 -1.35 1.67
N LYS A 87 4.03 -1.35 1.24
CA LYS A 87 4.64 -0.18 0.57
C LYS A 87 3.89 0.18 -0.71
N ARG A 88 3.46 -0.82 -1.49
CA ARG A 88 2.68 -0.61 -2.71
C ARG A 88 1.29 -0.05 -2.43
N CYS A 89 0.59 -0.55 -1.42
CA CYS A 89 -0.69 0.00 -0.97
C CYS A 89 -0.57 1.48 -0.59
N LEU A 90 0.48 1.85 0.15
CA LEU A 90 0.75 3.25 0.50
C LEU A 90 1.05 4.12 -0.73
N GLN A 91 1.82 3.62 -1.69
CA GLN A 91 2.11 4.33 -2.95
C GLN A 91 0.86 4.58 -3.79
N LEU A 92 -0.10 3.66 -3.74
CA LEU A 92 -1.41 3.80 -4.39
C LEU A 92 -2.35 4.73 -3.60
N GLY A 93 -1.91 5.32 -2.48
CA GLY A 93 -2.75 6.19 -1.65
C GLY A 93 -3.75 5.44 -0.78
N GLY A 94 -3.54 4.15 -0.57
CA GLY A 94 -4.36 3.32 0.30
C GLY A 94 -4.26 3.72 1.77
N LYS A 95 -5.37 3.60 2.49
CA LYS A 95 -5.44 3.74 3.95
C LYS A 95 -5.84 2.43 4.57
N TRP A 96 -5.12 2.03 5.62
CA TRP A 96 -5.43 0.81 6.36
C TRP A 96 -6.63 1.03 7.28
N GLU A 97 -7.67 0.22 7.15
CA GLU A 97 -8.86 0.24 8.00
C GLU A 97 -8.81 -0.95 8.99
N PRO A 98 -8.49 -0.72 10.28
CA PRO A 98 -8.28 -1.78 11.25
C PRO A 98 -9.54 -2.58 11.59
N VAL A 99 -10.74 -2.01 11.44
CA VAL A 99 -12.00 -2.71 11.75
C VAL A 99 -12.30 -3.78 10.71
N LEU A 100 -12.08 -3.46 9.43
CA LEU A 100 -12.29 -4.39 8.33
C LEU A 100 -11.08 -5.29 8.07
N ASN A 101 -9.90 -4.93 8.60
CA ASN A 101 -8.63 -5.59 8.30
C ASN A 101 -8.29 -5.53 6.80
N GLU A 102 -8.65 -4.41 6.16
CA GLU A 102 -8.51 -4.19 4.72
C GLU A 102 -7.88 -2.83 4.42
N TRP A 103 -7.25 -2.74 3.26
CA TRP A 103 -6.84 -1.46 2.69
C TRP A 103 -8.00 -0.84 1.93
N VAL A 104 -8.26 0.45 2.15
CA VAL A 104 -9.28 1.24 1.47
C VAL A 104 -8.62 2.20 0.51
N PHE A 105 -9.14 2.25 -0.72
CA PHE A 105 -8.63 3.08 -1.81
C PHE A 105 -9.78 3.84 -2.50
N SER A 106 -9.42 4.86 -3.28
CA SER A 106 -10.34 5.49 -4.23
C SER A 106 -10.62 4.53 -5.40
N ALA A 107 -11.87 4.43 -5.86
CA ALA A 107 -12.21 3.62 -7.04
C ALA A 107 -11.50 4.06 -8.32
N ALA A 108 -10.98 5.30 -8.38
CA ALA A 108 -10.17 5.76 -9.51
C ALA A 108 -8.96 4.86 -9.80
N ILE A 109 -8.43 4.18 -8.77
CA ILE A 109 -7.29 3.26 -8.89
C ILE A 109 -7.70 1.79 -8.78
N LYS A 110 -8.99 1.48 -8.91
CA LYS A 110 -9.53 0.12 -8.77
C LYS A 110 -8.79 -0.89 -9.65
N HIS A 111 -8.50 -0.55 -10.90
CA HIS A 111 -7.76 -1.42 -11.80
C HIS A 111 -6.36 -1.79 -11.30
N GLU A 112 -5.63 -0.85 -10.69
CA GLU A 112 -4.31 -1.13 -10.12
C GLU A 112 -4.41 -1.93 -8.82
N VAL A 113 -5.47 -1.72 -8.04
CA VAL A 113 -5.78 -2.51 -6.84
C VAL A 113 -6.15 -3.95 -7.22
N ASP A 114 -6.96 -4.14 -8.26
CA ASP A 114 -7.38 -5.46 -8.76
C ASP A 114 -6.18 -6.26 -9.27
N LYS A 115 -5.26 -5.65 -10.02
CA LYS A 115 -3.98 -6.28 -10.41
C LYS A 115 -3.15 -6.71 -9.20
N LEU A 116 -3.05 -5.85 -8.18
CA LEU A 116 -2.34 -6.19 -6.95
C LEU A 116 -3.05 -7.35 -6.23
N ALA A 117 -4.38 -7.37 -6.23
CA ALA A 117 -5.20 -8.44 -5.67
C ALA A 117 -4.93 -9.79 -6.38
N GLU A 118 -4.83 -9.80 -7.70
CA GLU A 118 -4.48 -10.99 -8.48
C GLU A 118 -3.10 -11.53 -8.11
N GLN A 119 -2.12 -10.64 -7.90
CA GLN A 119 -0.76 -11.04 -7.52
C GLN A 119 -0.71 -11.68 -6.14
N ILE A 120 -1.34 -11.05 -5.13
CA ILE A 120 -1.32 -11.54 -3.75
C ILE A 120 -2.18 -12.80 -3.57
N ASN A 121 -3.27 -12.94 -4.33
CA ASN A 121 -4.18 -14.08 -4.29
C ASN A 121 -3.81 -15.19 -5.29
N SER A 122 -2.67 -15.05 -5.98
CA SER A 122 -2.13 -16.08 -6.85
C SER A 122 -1.83 -17.39 -6.10
N GLU A 123 -1.59 -18.48 -6.83
CA GLU A 123 -1.37 -19.78 -6.23
C GLU A 123 -0.23 -19.74 -5.18
N LEU A 124 -0.54 -20.14 -3.95
CA LEU A 124 0.46 -20.28 -2.90
C LEU A 124 1.39 -21.48 -3.15
N LEU A 125 2.68 -21.20 -3.25
CA LEU A 125 3.75 -22.19 -3.34
C LEU A 125 4.43 -22.34 -1.98
N TYR A 126 4.78 -23.59 -1.65
CA TYR A 126 5.57 -23.88 -0.46
C TYR A 126 7.04 -23.98 -0.86
N ILE A 127 7.87 -23.09 -0.34
CA ILE A 127 9.28 -22.99 -0.69
C ILE A 127 10.16 -23.25 0.52
N GLU A 128 11.38 -23.69 0.26
CA GLU A 128 12.50 -23.69 1.20
C GLU A 128 13.58 -22.77 0.64
N ALA A 129 14.00 -21.81 1.45
CA ALA A 129 15.10 -20.91 1.17
C ALA A 129 16.31 -21.32 2.02
N THR A 130 17.43 -21.60 1.36
CA THR A 130 18.71 -21.93 1.99
C THR A 130 19.61 -20.70 1.93
N PHE A 131 20.08 -20.24 3.08
CA PHE A 131 20.95 -19.09 3.20
C PHE A 131 22.40 -19.53 3.11
N ASN A 132 23.05 -19.32 1.97
CA ASN A 132 24.42 -19.82 1.74
C ASN A 132 25.47 -19.01 2.51
N GLU A 133 25.15 -17.77 2.86
CA GLU A 133 25.99 -16.90 3.66
C GLU A 133 25.24 -16.33 4.86
N THR A 134 25.99 -15.82 5.83
CA THR A 134 25.41 -15.14 6.99
C THR A 134 24.93 -13.75 6.58
N ILE A 135 23.64 -13.49 6.72
CA ILE A 135 23.05 -12.19 6.41
C ILE A 135 22.85 -11.43 7.71
N LYS A 136 23.39 -10.21 7.76
CA LYS A 136 23.21 -9.28 8.86
C LYS A 136 22.47 -8.04 8.38
N LEU A 137 21.27 -7.83 8.92
CA LEU A 137 20.46 -6.63 8.67
C LEU A 137 20.48 -5.72 9.89
N THR A 138 20.91 -4.48 9.67
CA THR A 138 20.94 -3.41 10.68
C THR A 138 19.80 -2.40 10.49
N THR A 139 19.18 -2.38 9.30
CA THR A 139 18.17 -1.39 8.90
C THR A 139 16.87 -2.10 8.47
N GLY A 140 16.13 -2.62 9.46
CA GLY A 140 14.77 -3.15 9.26
C GLY A 140 14.63 -4.66 9.53
N PRO A 141 13.42 -5.20 9.33
CA PRO A 141 13.14 -6.61 9.62
C PRO A 141 13.72 -7.54 8.55
N LEU A 142 14.23 -8.70 8.96
CA LEU A 142 14.55 -9.80 8.05
C LEU A 142 13.27 -10.31 7.39
N THR A 143 13.20 -10.17 6.08
CA THR A 143 12.05 -10.54 5.24
C THR A 143 12.49 -11.55 4.17
N LEU A 144 11.53 -12.28 3.61
CA LEU A 144 11.75 -13.13 2.46
C LEU A 144 10.54 -12.97 1.52
N PHE A 145 10.76 -12.47 0.32
CA PHE A 145 9.71 -11.97 -0.58
C PHE A 145 8.77 -10.97 0.10
N GLY A 146 9.31 -10.13 0.99
CA GLY A 146 8.60 -9.14 1.78
C GLY A 146 7.90 -9.70 3.02
N TYR A 147 7.84 -11.02 3.22
CA TYR A 147 7.24 -11.61 4.41
C TYR A 147 8.23 -11.58 5.58
N PRO A 148 7.92 -10.91 6.71
CA PRO A 148 8.83 -10.88 7.85
C PRO A 148 9.00 -12.29 8.42
N LEU A 149 10.24 -12.68 8.70
CA LEU A 149 10.56 -13.99 9.27
C LEU A 149 10.37 -14.00 10.78
N VAL A 150 10.78 -12.93 11.46
CA VAL A 150 10.71 -12.77 12.91
C VAL A 150 9.45 -12.01 13.33
N LYS A 151 8.71 -12.55 14.30
CA LYS A 151 7.52 -11.93 14.90
C LYS A 151 7.90 -11.07 16.10
N SER A 152 8.66 -11.64 17.01
CA SER A 152 9.03 -11.03 18.29
C SER A 152 10.27 -11.69 18.86
N VAL A 153 10.95 -11.00 19.75
CA VAL A 153 12.06 -11.53 20.54
C VAL A 153 11.57 -11.63 21.98
N GLY A 154 11.64 -12.83 22.56
CA GLY A 154 11.29 -13.05 23.96
C GLY A 154 12.28 -12.37 24.90
N SER A 155 11.88 -12.18 26.16
CA SER A 155 12.76 -11.64 27.21
C SER A 155 14.02 -12.47 27.46
N ASN A 156 14.00 -13.74 27.07
CA ASN A 156 15.14 -14.67 27.12
C ASN A 156 16.02 -14.62 25.85
N GLY A 157 15.82 -13.65 24.96
CA GLY A 157 16.54 -13.52 23.69
C GLY A 157 16.11 -14.52 22.61
N ARG A 158 15.13 -15.40 22.89
CA ARG A 158 14.67 -16.37 21.89
C ARG A 158 13.81 -15.70 20.83
N VAL A 159 14.15 -15.95 19.58
CA VAL A 159 13.42 -15.47 18.40
C VAL A 159 12.16 -16.30 18.21
N GLN A 160 11.00 -15.63 18.14
CA GLN A 160 9.74 -16.22 17.72
C GLN A 160 9.51 -15.90 16.24
N LEU A 161 9.30 -16.94 15.43
CA LEU A 161 9.03 -16.79 14.00
C LEU A 161 7.58 -16.39 13.74
N ASN A 162 7.34 -15.75 12.59
CA ASN A 162 5.99 -15.44 12.13
C ASN A 162 5.21 -16.70 11.74
N TYR A 163 3.88 -16.58 11.76
CA TYR A 163 2.99 -17.66 11.33
C TYR A 163 3.30 -18.09 9.89
N GLY A 164 3.35 -19.41 9.68
CA GLY A 164 3.68 -19.99 8.39
C GLY A 164 5.16 -19.99 8.03
N VAL A 165 6.03 -19.47 8.90
CA VAL A 165 7.49 -19.55 8.75
C VAL A 165 8.01 -20.67 9.64
N LYS A 166 8.87 -21.52 9.08
CA LYS A 166 9.53 -22.59 9.80
C LYS A 166 11.02 -22.57 9.52
N LEU A 167 11.83 -22.46 10.57
CA LEU A 167 13.27 -22.72 10.50
C LEU A 167 13.49 -24.23 10.63
N THR A 168 14.01 -24.87 9.59
CA THR A 168 14.28 -26.32 9.56
C THR A 168 15.73 -26.66 9.88
N ALA A 169 16.65 -25.73 9.64
CA ALA A 169 18.06 -25.82 10.00
C ALA A 169 18.64 -24.43 10.26
N GLY A 170 19.74 -24.37 11.02
CA GLY A 170 20.46 -23.13 11.34
C GLY A 170 19.81 -22.31 12.46
N GLU A 171 20.12 -21.01 12.49
CA GLU A 171 19.75 -20.12 13.58
C GLU A 171 19.48 -18.69 13.09
N ILE A 172 18.46 -18.06 13.67
CA ILE A 172 18.18 -16.63 13.53
C ILE A 172 18.40 -15.99 14.89
N VAL A 173 19.25 -14.98 14.94
CA VAL A 173 19.60 -14.22 16.14
C VAL A 173 19.12 -12.79 15.98
N CYS A 174 18.40 -12.28 16.97
CA CYS A 174 18.03 -10.87 17.05
C CYS A 174 18.74 -10.25 18.25
N MET A 175 19.56 -9.22 18.01
CA MET A 175 20.27 -8.53 19.08
C MET A 175 19.58 -7.21 19.42
N PRO A 176 19.27 -6.97 20.71
CA PRO A 176 18.87 -5.66 21.19
C PRO A 176 20.13 -4.79 21.31
N ALA A 177 20.54 -4.17 20.21
CA ALA A 177 21.39 -2.98 20.27
C ALA A 177 20.51 -1.75 20.00
N ASP A 178 21.06 -0.54 20.15
CA ASP A 178 20.36 0.74 19.86
C ASP A 178 19.68 0.78 18.47
N THR A 179 20.06 -0.14 17.59
CA THR A 179 19.30 -0.58 16.41
C THR A 179 19.06 -2.09 16.50
N VAL A 180 17.82 -2.55 16.31
CA VAL A 180 17.49 -3.99 16.30
C VAL A 180 18.22 -4.64 15.13
N GLN A 181 19.22 -5.47 15.42
CA GLN A 181 19.96 -6.22 14.40
C GLN A 181 19.38 -7.62 14.29
N THR A 182 19.06 -8.05 13.06
CA THR A 182 18.64 -9.42 12.78
C THR A 182 19.71 -10.12 11.94
N ILE A 183 20.16 -11.27 12.41
CA ILE A 183 21.20 -12.08 11.77
C ILE A 183 20.61 -13.46 11.50
N ILE A 184 20.76 -13.94 10.27
CA ILE A 184 20.53 -15.34 9.92
C ILE A 184 21.87 -15.94 9.52
N LEU A 185 22.24 -17.05 10.15
CA LEU A 185 23.53 -17.70 9.92
C LEU A 185 23.52 -18.46 8.59
N ALA A 186 24.71 -18.65 8.02
CA ALA A 186 24.89 -19.53 6.86
C ALA A 186 24.36 -20.95 7.14
N ASP A 187 23.98 -21.66 6.08
CA ASP A 187 23.32 -22.98 6.08
C ASP A 187 21.95 -23.02 6.77
N SER A 188 21.40 -21.86 7.15
CA SER A 188 20.04 -21.78 7.68
C SER A 188 19.03 -22.08 6.57
N LYS A 189 17.98 -22.83 6.93
CA LYS A 189 16.91 -23.22 6.01
C LYS A 189 15.57 -22.77 6.53
N VAL A 190 14.89 -21.94 5.74
CA VAL A 190 13.60 -21.35 6.10
C VAL A 190 12.54 -21.79 5.11
N GLN A 191 11.44 -22.34 5.63
CA GLN A 191 10.29 -22.73 4.84
C GLN A 191 9.12 -21.79 5.07
N LEU A 192 8.44 -21.40 3.98
CA LEU A 192 7.26 -20.54 4.04
C LEU A 192 6.38 -20.71 2.78
N PHE A 193 5.14 -20.24 2.89
CA PHE A 193 4.25 -20.10 1.75
C PHE A 193 4.40 -18.71 1.12
N VAL A 194 4.54 -18.66 -0.21
CA VAL A 194 4.65 -17.43 -0.99
C VAL A 194 3.73 -17.54 -2.21
N PRO A 195 2.92 -16.51 -2.52
CA PRO A 195 2.18 -16.45 -3.78
C PRO A 195 3.12 -16.52 -4.98
N LYS A 196 2.77 -17.34 -5.98
CA LYS A 196 3.59 -17.57 -7.17
C LYS A 196 3.97 -16.25 -7.85
N ALA A 197 3.03 -15.32 -8.01
CA ALA A 197 3.30 -14.06 -8.67
C ALA A 197 4.36 -13.22 -7.95
N LEU A 198 4.42 -13.26 -6.61
CA LEU A 198 5.43 -12.52 -5.84
C LEU A 198 6.85 -13.10 -6.00
N LEU A 199 6.97 -14.40 -6.31
CA LEU A 199 8.27 -15.02 -6.60
C LEU A 199 8.84 -14.55 -7.95
N GLU A 200 7.96 -14.22 -8.91
CA GLU A 200 8.36 -13.84 -10.28
C GLU A 200 8.64 -12.34 -10.40
N LEU A 201 8.16 -11.52 -9.46
CA LEU A 201 8.32 -10.07 -9.46
C LEU A 201 9.66 -9.65 -8.84
N SER A 202 10.54 -9.07 -9.65
CA SER A 202 11.82 -8.49 -9.20
C SER A 202 11.66 -7.37 -8.17
N SER A 203 10.53 -6.65 -8.18
CA SER A 203 10.22 -5.62 -7.19
C SER A 203 9.94 -6.17 -5.78
N CYS A 204 9.71 -7.47 -5.67
CA CYS A 204 9.47 -8.18 -4.41
C CYS A 204 10.68 -9.02 -3.98
N HIS A 205 11.85 -8.78 -4.58
CA HIS A 205 13.09 -9.50 -4.29
C HIS A 205 13.98 -8.64 -3.40
N GLU A 206 14.44 -9.22 -2.29
CA GLU A 206 15.48 -8.61 -1.47
C GLU A 206 16.86 -8.73 -2.14
N ASP A 207 17.73 -7.75 -1.93
CA ASP A 207 19.08 -7.70 -2.55
C ASP A 207 19.92 -8.95 -2.24
N PHE A 208 19.71 -9.55 -1.06
CA PHE A 208 20.42 -10.73 -0.61
C PHE A 208 19.86 -12.04 -1.19
N LEU A 209 18.82 -12.02 -2.03
CA LEU A 209 18.35 -13.24 -2.70
C LEU A 209 19.38 -13.84 -3.67
N CYS A 210 20.40 -13.07 -4.08
CA CYS A 210 21.51 -13.58 -4.89
C CYS A 210 22.34 -14.67 -4.18
N ILE A 211 22.29 -14.74 -2.85
CA ILE A 211 23.01 -15.72 -2.01
C ILE A 211 22.04 -16.68 -1.29
N VAL A 212 20.78 -16.73 -1.74
CA VAL A 212 19.74 -17.59 -1.16
C VAL A 212 19.21 -18.55 -2.23
N ASP A 213 19.42 -19.84 -2.02
CA ASP A 213 18.89 -20.87 -2.91
C ASP A 213 17.44 -21.20 -2.56
N ILE A 214 16.56 -21.17 -3.57
CA ILE A 214 15.12 -21.38 -3.39
C ILE A 214 14.69 -22.66 -4.07
N GLU A 215 14.14 -23.59 -3.28
CA GLU A 215 13.58 -24.83 -3.78
C GLU A 215 12.07 -24.91 -3.52
N LYS A 216 11.31 -25.35 -4.52
CA LYS A 216 9.89 -25.67 -4.35
C LYS A 216 9.76 -27.00 -3.63
N LYS A 217 9.04 -27.03 -2.50
CA LYS A 217 8.77 -28.26 -1.74
C LYS A 217 7.32 -28.68 -1.88
N ARG A 218 7.06 -29.96 -1.60
CA ARG A 218 5.69 -30.48 -1.51
C ARG A 218 4.96 -29.81 -0.34
N LYS A 219 3.74 -29.31 -0.59
CA LYS A 219 2.88 -28.69 0.43
C LYS A 219 2.70 -29.67 1.62
N PRO A 220 2.82 -29.21 2.88
CA PRO A 220 2.60 -30.05 4.05
C PRO A 220 1.17 -30.60 4.08
N ARG A 221 1.00 -31.83 4.61
CA ARG A 221 -0.32 -32.50 4.68
C ARG A 221 -1.35 -31.75 5.52
N LYS A 222 -0.90 -30.99 6.52
CA LYS A 222 -1.75 -30.07 7.30
C LYS A 222 -1.54 -28.66 6.77
N LYS A 223 -2.61 -28.03 6.26
CA LYS A 223 -2.57 -26.59 5.96
C LYS A 223 -2.39 -25.83 7.27
N PRO A 224 -1.41 -24.91 7.37
CA PRO A 224 -1.40 -23.98 8.49
C PRO A 224 -2.69 -23.18 8.46
N THR A 225 -3.45 -23.21 9.56
CA THR A 225 -4.50 -22.22 9.81
C THR A 225 -3.81 -20.93 10.16
N PHE A 226 -4.15 -19.91 9.40
CA PHE A 226 -3.57 -18.59 9.55
C PHE A 226 -4.55 -17.72 10.34
N PRO A 227 -4.13 -17.11 11.46
CA PRO A 227 -5.04 -16.42 12.37
C PRO A 227 -5.28 -14.96 11.95
N TRP A 228 -5.59 -14.72 10.67
CA TRP A 228 -5.94 -13.40 10.16
C TRP A 228 -7.30 -13.41 9.49
#